data_AF-A0A4Q2V2S9-F1
#
_entry.id   AF-A0A4Q2V2S9-F1
#
_cell.length_a   1.000
_cell.length_b   1.000
_cell.length_c   1.000
_cell.angle_alpha   90.00
_cell.angle_beta   90.00
_cell.angle_gamma   90.00
#
_symmetry.space_group_name_H-M   'P 1'
#
loop_
_entity.id
_entity.type
_entity.pdbx_description
1 polymer ?
#
loop_
_entity_poly.entity_id
_entity_poly.type
_entity_poly.pdbx_seq_one_letter_code
_entity_poly.pdbx_strand_id
1 'polypeptide(L)'
;MTLITNPGAPLLVGVFILITAAYAVVTAFLSPLRRVPGPWYSHFTHLILKWHIVFGRRIHYIHSLHQKYGPIVRVSPEEVAVSDLEAFSTIHKIGTGFHKSNWYDGVSPDREPGIFNMRAPHQHAARRRLFARAFSVSSLQANWGPVIRHKTELAVRKIKEDAQNSGADVFKWWTLMATDVIAELSFGESFRMLELGQQTPYIDAIQATLMLSGIRSELSWVYPILQYLPFQRLKKVLKSDDIVYDYGTVAVRNMQNAGAGLSKANLFSQMLAEAEGQEKTSLSTSSVQAEAGNLIVAGSDTTAVTLTYMIWAVLKQPQLQIELES
;
A
#
# COMPACT_ATOMS: atom_id res chain seq x y z
N MET A 1 -4.13 -50.21 4.77
CA MET A 1 -4.32 -49.35 3.59
C MET A 1 -5.76 -49.55 3.12
N THR A 2 -6.69 -48.90 3.81
CA THR A 2 -8.15 -48.97 3.56
C THR A 2 -8.71 -47.64 4.05
N LEU A 3 -8.50 -46.59 3.26
CA LEU A 3 -9.25 -45.34 3.42
C LEU A 3 -10.68 -45.64 2.96
N ILE A 4 -11.54 -45.75 3.96
CA ILE A 4 -12.99 -45.90 3.87
C ILE A 4 -13.53 -44.81 2.94
N THR A 5 -13.97 -45.19 1.74
CA THR A 5 -14.80 -44.34 0.88
C THR A 5 -16.17 -44.22 1.52
N ASN A 6 -16.35 -43.23 2.40
CA ASN A 6 -17.63 -42.96 3.04
C ASN A 6 -18.64 -42.51 1.95
N PRO A 7 -19.70 -43.31 1.64
CA PRO A 7 -20.66 -42.98 0.58
C PRO A 7 -21.46 -41.70 0.87
N GLY A 8 -21.42 -41.18 2.10
CA GLY A 8 -21.99 -39.88 2.45
C GLY A 8 -21.18 -38.67 1.99
N ALA A 9 -19.88 -38.83 1.71
CA ALA A 9 -19.03 -37.68 1.33
C ALA A 9 -19.41 -37.04 -0.02
N PRO A 10 -19.68 -37.79 -1.10
CA PRO A 10 -20.17 -37.22 -2.36
C PRO A 10 -21.52 -36.50 -2.21
N LEU A 11 -22.42 -37.04 -1.41
CA LEU A 11 -23.74 -36.45 -1.15
C LEU A 11 -23.61 -35.11 -0.41
N LEU A 12 -22.77 -35.05 0.63
CA LEU A 12 -22.50 -33.83 1.39
C LEU A 12 -21.87 -32.74 0.51
N VAL A 13 -20.92 -33.11 -0.37
CA VAL A 13 -20.33 -32.20 -1.35
C VAL A 13 -21.38 -31.69 -2.33
N GLY A 14 -22.24 -32.58 -2.85
CA GLY A 14 -23.33 -32.20 -3.75
C GLY A 14 -24.32 -31.22 -3.11
N VAL A 15 -24.74 -31.50 -1.87
CA VAL A 15 -25.62 -30.60 -1.10
C VAL A 15 -24.96 -29.25 -0.85
N PHE A 16 -23.67 -29.23 -0.48
CA PHE A 16 -22.93 -27.99 -0.27
C PHE A 16 -22.87 -27.14 -1.55
N ILE A 17 -22.53 -27.74 -2.69
CA ILE A 17 -22.50 -27.06 -3.99
C ILE A 17 -23.87 -26.48 -4.34
N LEU A 18 -24.95 -27.25 -4.16
CA LEU A 18 -26.32 -26.80 -4.44
C LEU A 18 -26.71 -25.62 -3.55
N ILE A 19 -26.42 -25.66 -2.25
CA ILE A 19 -26.70 -24.56 -1.33
C ILE A 19 -25.91 -23.31 -1.72
N THR A 20 -24.62 -23.44 -2.01
CA THR A 20 -23.79 -22.29 -2.43
C THR A 20 -24.28 -21.70 -3.74
N ALA A 21 -24.64 -22.54 -4.72
CA ALA A 21 -25.18 -22.08 -6.00
C ALA A 21 -26.53 -21.38 -5.83
N ALA A 22 -27.45 -21.96 -5.04
CA ALA A 22 -28.74 -21.35 -4.74
C ALA A 22 -28.57 -20.00 -4.03
N TYR A 23 -27.68 -19.93 -3.04
CA TYR A 23 -27.34 -18.69 -2.36
C TYR A 23 -26.79 -17.63 -3.31
N ALA A 24 -25.85 -17.99 -4.21
CA ALA A 24 -25.29 -17.06 -5.20
C ALA A 24 -26.36 -16.54 -6.18
N VAL A 25 -27.30 -17.40 -6.58
CA VAL A 25 -28.41 -17.00 -7.46
C VAL A 25 -29.36 -16.04 -6.73
N VAL A 26 -29.79 -16.38 -5.52
CA VAL A 26 -30.70 -15.54 -4.73
C VAL A 26 -30.07 -14.18 -4.44
N THR A 27 -28.81 -14.14 -4.02
CA THR A 27 -28.09 -12.89 -3.76
C THR A 27 -27.92 -12.06 -5.03
N ALA A 28 -27.63 -12.66 -6.18
CA ALA A 28 -27.54 -11.97 -7.46
C ALA A 28 -28.86 -11.26 -7.85
N PHE A 29 -30.01 -11.93 -7.69
CA PHE A 29 -31.32 -11.39 -8.06
C PHE A 29 -31.88 -10.35 -7.06
N LEU A 30 -31.57 -10.51 -5.77
CA LEU A 30 -31.98 -9.60 -4.71
C LEU A 30 -31.00 -8.43 -4.50
N SER A 31 -29.80 -8.50 -5.09
CA SER A 31 -28.77 -7.48 -4.93
C SER A 31 -29.25 -6.09 -5.41
N PRO A 32 -29.00 -5.02 -4.64
CA PRO A 32 -29.26 -3.65 -5.09
C PRO A 32 -28.42 -3.27 -6.32
N LEU A 33 -27.31 -4.00 -6.57
CA LEU A 33 -26.41 -3.78 -7.70
C LEU A 33 -26.86 -4.49 -8.99
N ARG A 34 -28.03 -5.16 -9.01
CA ARG A 34 -28.49 -5.95 -10.17
C ARG A 34 -28.69 -5.17 -11.47
N ARG A 35 -28.86 -3.85 -11.38
CA ARG A 35 -29.02 -2.95 -12.54
C ARG A 35 -27.71 -2.35 -13.04
N VAL A 36 -26.62 -2.50 -12.28
CA VAL A 36 -25.31 -1.97 -12.67
C VAL A 36 -24.79 -2.85 -13.81
N PRO A 37 -24.43 -2.27 -14.97
CA PRO A 37 -23.97 -3.04 -16.11
C PRO A 37 -22.63 -3.72 -15.80
N GLY A 38 -22.37 -4.86 -16.41
CA GLY A 38 -21.15 -5.64 -16.22
C GLY A 38 -21.25 -7.01 -16.85
N PRO A 39 -20.17 -7.81 -16.80
CA PRO A 39 -20.22 -9.20 -17.25
C PRO A 39 -21.23 -10.01 -16.46
N TRP A 40 -21.96 -10.92 -17.10
CA TRP A 40 -23.01 -11.72 -16.43
C TRP A 40 -22.51 -12.44 -15.17
N TYR A 41 -21.26 -12.91 -15.16
CA TYR A 41 -20.67 -13.61 -14.01
C TYR A 41 -20.39 -12.69 -12.81
N SER A 42 -20.27 -11.37 -12.99
CA SER A 42 -20.02 -10.44 -11.88
C SER A 42 -21.22 -10.32 -10.94
N HIS A 43 -22.38 -10.87 -11.33
CA HIS A 43 -23.52 -10.99 -10.44
C HIS A 43 -23.37 -12.12 -9.42
N PHE A 44 -22.59 -13.16 -9.76
CA PHE A 44 -22.59 -14.43 -9.04
C PHE A 44 -21.25 -14.75 -8.37
N THR A 45 -20.13 -14.25 -8.90
CA THR A 45 -18.82 -14.69 -8.45
C THR A 45 -17.74 -13.61 -8.48
N HIS A 46 -16.86 -13.64 -7.48
CA HIS A 46 -15.65 -12.82 -7.41
C HIS A 46 -14.49 -13.43 -8.21
N LEU A 47 -14.59 -14.72 -8.61
CA LEU A 47 -13.46 -15.52 -9.08
C LEU A 47 -12.72 -14.92 -10.28
N ILE A 48 -13.44 -14.33 -11.25
CA ILE A 48 -12.80 -13.74 -12.44
C ILE A 48 -12.02 -12.48 -12.08
N LEU A 49 -12.55 -11.64 -11.18
CA LEU A 49 -11.81 -10.48 -10.68
C LEU A 49 -10.57 -10.94 -9.90
N LYS A 50 -10.71 -11.93 -9.01
CA LYS A 50 -9.58 -12.50 -8.25
C LYS A 50 -8.53 -13.13 -9.15
N TRP A 51 -8.93 -13.82 -10.21
CA TRP A 51 -8.02 -14.33 -11.24
C TRP A 51 -7.16 -13.21 -11.82
N HIS A 52 -7.78 -12.13 -12.29
CA HIS A 52 -7.03 -10.99 -12.82
C HIS A 52 -6.15 -10.29 -11.76
N ILE A 53 -6.53 -10.33 -10.49
CA ILE A 53 -5.70 -9.81 -9.39
C ILE A 53 -4.46 -10.67 -9.18
N VAL A 54 -4.61 -11.99 -9.09
CA VAL A 54 -3.50 -12.94 -8.90
C VAL A 54 -2.48 -12.85 -10.02
N PHE A 55 -2.92 -12.61 -11.25
CA PHE A 55 -2.03 -12.45 -12.41
C PHE A 55 -1.58 -11.01 -12.67
N GLY A 56 -1.85 -10.06 -11.76
CA GLY A 56 -1.41 -8.66 -11.92
C GLY A 56 -2.08 -7.90 -13.06
N ARG A 57 -3.25 -8.36 -13.53
CA ARG A 57 -4.01 -7.80 -14.66
C ARG A 57 -5.26 -7.02 -14.25
N ARG A 58 -5.49 -6.79 -12.94
CA ARG A 58 -6.70 -6.12 -12.42
C ARG A 58 -7.01 -4.82 -13.16
N ILE A 59 -6.03 -3.93 -13.29
CA ILE A 59 -6.24 -2.60 -13.90
C ILE A 59 -6.64 -2.71 -15.37
N HIS A 60 -6.01 -3.60 -16.13
CA HIS A 60 -6.30 -3.81 -17.56
C HIS A 60 -7.68 -4.43 -17.77
N TYR A 61 -8.05 -5.36 -16.89
CA TYR A 61 -9.38 -5.96 -16.90
C TYR A 61 -10.46 -4.93 -16.58
N ILE A 62 -10.31 -4.16 -15.50
CA ILE A 62 -11.29 -3.13 -15.14
C ILE A 62 -11.37 -2.05 -16.24
N HIS A 63 -10.24 -1.65 -16.83
CA HIS A 63 -10.24 -0.71 -17.94
C HIS A 63 -11.01 -1.24 -19.16
N SER A 64 -10.80 -2.50 -19.56
CA SER A 64 -11.54 -3.08 -20.69
C SER A 64 -13.03 -3.22 -20.40
N LEU A 65 -13.41 -3.43 -19.15
CA LEU A 65 -14.80 -3.38 -18.71
C LEU A 65 -15.40 -1.98 -18.84
N HIS A 66 -14.68 -0.93 -18.44
CA HIS A 66 -15.14 0.45 -18.65
C HIS A 66 -15.31 0.79 -20.13
N GLN A 67 -14.38 0.35 -20.99
CA GLN A 67 -14.49 0.52 -22.44
C GLN A 67 -15.75 -0.15 -23.02
N LYS A 68 -16.21 -1.26 -22.42
CA LYS A 68 -17.36 -2.05 -22.91
C LYS A 68 -18.71 -1.64 -22.31
N TYR A 69 -18.76 -1.37 -21.01
CA TYR A 69 -20.00 -1.20 -20.25
C TYR A 69 -20.22 0.25 -19.79
N GLY A 70 -19.23 1.14 -19.96
CA GLY A 70 -19.32 2.55 -19.61
C GLY A 70 -18.64 2.91 -18.27
N PRO A 71 -18.95 4.09 -17.71
CA PRO A 71 -18.18 4.64 -16.59
C PRO A 71 -18.48 3.97 -15.24
N ILE A 72 -19.59 3.25 -15.09
CA ILE A 72 -19.94 2.55 -13.84
C ILE A 72 -20.19 1.08 -14.19
N VAL A 73 -19.34 0.19 -13.67
CA VAL A 73 -19.36 -1.23 -14.05
C VAL A 73 -19.29 -2.13 -12.82
N ARG A 74 -20.15 -3.14 -12.76
CA ARG A 74 -20.08 -4.19 -11.75
C ARG A 74 -18.95 -5.14 -12.08
N VAL A 75 -18.02 -5.32 -11.15
CA VAL A 75 -16.81 -6.14 -11.34
C VAL A 75 -16.80 -7.40 -10.47
N SER A 76 -17.58 -7.41 -9.40
CA SER A 76 -17.86 -8.57 -8.56
C SER A 76 -19.27 -8.45 -7.93
N PRO A 77 -19.78 -9.50 -7.25
CA PRO A 77 -21.09 -9.45 -6.62
C PRO A 77 -21.30 -8.26 -5.68
N GLU A 78 -20.24 -7.76 -5.06
CA GLU A 78 -20.31 -6.68 -4.07
C GLU A 78 -19.46 -5.46 -4.47
N GLU A 79 -18.83 -5.47 -5.65
CA GLU A 79 -17.89 -4.44 -6.08
C GLU A 79 -18.32 -3.79 -7.40
N VAL A 80 -18.27 -2.46 -7.40
CA VAL A 80 -18.50 -1.61 -8.57
C VAL A 80 -17.25 -0.78 -8.82
N ALA A 81 -16.76 -0.79 -10.06
CA ALA A 81 -15.74 0.11 -10.54
C ALA A 81 -16.40 1.37 -11.12
N VAL A 82 -15.86 2.54 -10.77
CA VAL A 82 -16.39 3.84 -11.14
C VAL A 82 -15.28 4.67 -11.79
N SER A 83 -15.51 5.14 -13.01
CA SER A 83 -14.66 6.00 -13.83
C SER A 83 -15.48 7.19 -14.31
N ASP A 84 -16.12 7.89 -13.37
CA ASP A 84 -16.94 9.07 -13.59
C ASP A 84 -16.50 10.21 -12.66
N LEU A 85 -16.42 11.45 -13.18
CA LEU A 85 -15.87 12.59 -12.44
C LEU A 85 -16.81 13.07 -11.33
N GLU A 86 -18.12 13.09 -11.58
CA GLU A 86 -19.12 13.51 -10.59
C GLU A 86 -19.22 12.49 -9.45
N ALA A 87 -19.24 11.21 -9.80
CA ALA A 87 -19.22 10.12 -8.83
C ALA A 87 -17.91 10.11 -8.03
N PHE A 88 -16.75 10.36 -8.66
CA PHE A 88 -15.47 10.50 -7.95
C PHE A 88 -15.54 11.60 -6.88
N SER A 89 -16.05 12.78 -7.24
CA SER A 89 -16.23 13.91 -6.31
C SER A 89 -17.19 13.54 -5.17
N THR A 90 -18.30 12.87 -5.50
CA THR A 90 -19.31 12.42 -4.53
C THR A 90 -18.76 11.39 -3.54
N ILE A 91 -17.99 10.41 -4.01
CA ILE A 91 -17.42 9.36 -3.17
C ILE A 91 -16.35 9.93 -2.23
N HIS A 92 -15.50 10.82 -2.72
CA HIS A 92 -14.33 11.31 -1.96
C HIS A 92 -14.61 12.58 -1.13
N LYS A 93 -15.80 13.17 -1.25
CA LYS A 93 -16.19 14.33 -0.42
C LYS A 93 -16.26 13.95 1.06
N ILE A 94 -15.83 14.86 1.92
CA ILE A 94 -15.83 14.67 3.38
C ILE A 94 -17.28 14.57 3.87
N GLY A 95 -17.56 13.58 4.73
CA GLY A 95 -18.86 13.41 5.39
C GLY A 95 -19.94 12.72 4.56
N THR A 96 -19.58 12.08 3.44
CA THR A 96 -20.52 11.39 2.53
C THR A 96 -20.98 10.02 3.01
N GLY A 97 -20.33 9.45 4.02
CA GLY A 97 -20.57 8.09 4.50
C GLY A 97 -19.88 7.00 3.69
N PHE A 98 -19.15 7.34 2.62
CA PHE A 98 -18.28 6.39 1.92
C PHE A 98 -16.98 6.19 2.70
N HIS A 99 -16.84 5.01 3.30
CA HIS A 99 -15.67 4.65 4.08
C HIS A 99 -14.78 3.67 3.31
N LYS A 100 -13.50 3.62 3.66
CA LYS A 100 -12.58 2.56 3.22
C LYS A 100 -13.21 1.19 3.54
N SER A 101 -13.19 0.29 2.56
CA SER A 101 -13.78 -1.05 2.70
C SER A 101 -13.00 -1.91 3.70
N ASN A 102 -13.60 -3.03 4.12
CA ASN A 102 -12.95 -4.06 4.94
C ASN A 102 -11.71 -4.69 4.27
N TRP A 103 -11.50 -4.45 2.97
CA TRP A 103 -10.26 -4.81 2.27
C TRP A 103 -9.01 -4.29 3.01
N TYR A 104 -9.10 -3.09 3.61
CA TYR A 104 -7.99 -2.49 4.35
C TYR A 104 -7.65 -3.20 5.66
N ASP A 105 -8.56 -4.02 6.21
CA ASP A 105 -8.31 -4.80 7.43
C ASP A 105 -7.23 -5.87 7.18
N GLY A 106 -7.10 -6.36 5.94
CA GLY A 106 -6.06 -7.33 5.55
C GLY A 106 -4.66 -6.73 5.37
N VAL A 107 -4.51 -5.40 5.42
CA VAL A 107 -3.21 -4.72 5.29
C VAL A 107 -2.37 -4.86 6.57
N SER A 108 -3.00 -4.83 7.73
CA SER A 108 -2.32 -4.97 9.03
C SER A 108 -3.25 -5.69 10.02
N PRO A 109 -3.52 -6.99 9.82
CA PRO A 109 -4.39 -7.74 10.72
C PRO A 109 -3.76 -7.79 12.11
N ASP A 110 -4.63 -7.77 13.13
CA ASP A 110 -4.26 -7.94 14.54
C ASP A 110 -3.29 -6.87 15.09
N ARG A 111 -3.15 -5.75 14.39
CA ARG A 111 -2.31 -4.62 14.79
C ARG A 111 -3.08 -3.31 14.70
N GLU A 112 -2.57 -2.30 15.40
CA GLU A 112 -3.09 -0.94 15.25
C GLU A 112 -2.94 -0.48 13.79
N PRO A 113 -4.02 -0.03 13.13
CA PRO A 113 -3.92 0.43 11.76
C PRO A 113 -3.16 1.76 11.71
N GLY A 114 -2.26 1.90 10.75
CA GLY A 114 -1.71 3.23 10.44
C GLY A 114 -2.71 4.03 9.60
N ILE A 115 -2.38 5.29 9.34
CA ILE A 115 -3.27 6.24 8.67
C ILE A 115 -3.75 5.75 7.29
N PHE A 116 -2.91 4.99 6.58
CA PHE A 116 -3.22 4.45 5.26
C PHE A 116 -4.42 3.49 5.27
N ASN A 117 -4.45 2.55 6.22
CA ASN A 117 -5.49 1.53 6.32
C ASN A 117 -6.54 1.81 7.40
N MET A 118 -6.42 2.91 8.14
CA MET A 118 -7.42 3.35 9.11
C MET A 118 -8.75 3.70 8.43
N ARG A 119 -9.82 2.98 8.80
CA ARG A 119 -11.16 3.10 8.21
C ARG A 119 -12.09 4.04 8.97
N ALA A 120 -11.92 4.15 10.29
CA ALA A 120 -12.75 5.00 11.14
C ALA A 120 -12.44 6.49 10.88
N PRO A 121 -13.38 7.30 10.36
CA PRO A 121 -13.08 8.67 9.95
C PRO A 121 -12.59 9.56 11.08
N HIS A 122 -13.13 9.40 12.29
CA HIS A 122 -12.74 10.19 13.46
C HIS A 122 -11.30 9.88 13.92
N GLN A 123 -10.93 8.60 13.97
CA GLN A 123 -9.56 8.17 14.31
C GLN A 123 -8.59 8.64 13.23
N HIS A 124 -8.97 8.50 11.96
CA HIS A 124 -8.14 8.93 10.83
C HIS A 124 -7.92 10.44 10.85
N ALA A 125 -8.96 11.24 11.14
CA ALA A 125 -8.83 12.68 11.26
C ALA A 125 -7.89 13.07 12.42
N ALA A 126 -8.02 12.42 13.58
CA ALA A 126 -7.12 12.65 14.72
C ALA A 126 -5.67 12.29 14.38
N ARG A 127 -5.42 11.11 13.79
CA ARG A 127 -4.08 10.69 13.35
C ARG A 127 -3.49 11.62 12.29
N ARG A 128 -4.29 12.02 11.29
CA ARG A 128 -3.89 12.96 10.24
C ARG A 128 -3.47 14.32 10.80
N ARG A 129 -4.16 14.80 11.85
CA ARG A 129 -3.84 16.08 12.49
C ARG A 129 -2.43 16.07 13.08
N LEU A 130 -2.00 14.96 13.69
CA LEU A 130 -0.63 14.82 14.22
C LEU A 130 0.43 14.95 13.12
N PHE A 131 0.15 14.41 11.92
CA PHE A 131 1.06 14.49 10.77
C PHE A 131 1.12 15.88 10.13
N ALA A 132 0.11 16.72 10.29
CA ALA A 132 -0.05 17.96 9.51
C ALA A 132 1.14 18.92 9.66
N ARG A 133 1.69 19.03 10.88
CA ARG A 133 2.85 19.88 11.15
C ARG A 133 4.13 19.33 10.53
N ALA A 134 4.39 18.03 10.75
CA ALA A 134 5.59 17.35 10.25
C ALA A 134 5.68 17.34 8.72
N PHE A 135 4.53 17.23 8.04
CA PHE A 135 4.42 17.24 6.58
C PHE A 135 4.11 18.62 5.98
N SER A 136 4.12 19.69 6.77
CA SER A 136 3.98 21.05 6.22
C SER A 136 5.19 21.40 5.36
N VAL A 137 4.96 22.15 4.27
CA VAL A 137 6.03 22.55 3.34
C VAL A 137 7.17 23.27 4.07
N SER A 138 6.84 24.17 5.00
CA SER A 138 7.83 24.88 5.81
C SER A 138 8.63 23.95 6.71
N SER A 139 8.00 22.97 7.37
CA SER A 139 8.71 21.99 8.20
C SER A 139 9.61 21.09 7.34
N LEU A 140 9.11 20.60 6.21
CA LEU A 140 9.90 19.77 5.30
C LEU A 140 11.13 20.52 4.76
N GLN A 141 10.96 21.77 4.33
CA GLN A 141 12.08 22.58 3.86
C GLN A 141 13.10 22.88 4.95
N ALA A 142 12.64 23.32 6.14
CA ALA A 142 13.52 23.71 7.24
C ALA A 142 14.28 22.52 7.85
N ASN A 143 13.65 21.35 7.93
CA ASN A 143 14.21 20.18 8.62
C ASN A 143 14.88 19.19 7.68
N TRP A 144 14.34 18.99 6.47
CA TRP A 144 14.70 17.88 5.58
C TRP A 144 15.22 18.33 4.21
N GLY A 145 15.11 19.62 3.87
CA GLY A 145 15.56 20.15 2.58
C GLY A 145 17.00 19.78 2.21
N PRO A 146 18.00 19.94 3.12
CA PRO A 146 19.37 19.55 2.86
C PRO A 146 19.55 18.04 2.61
N VAL A 147 18.84 17.20 3.38
CA VAL A 147 18.89 15.73 3.25
C VAL A 147 18.35 15.30 1.90
N ILE A 148 17.16 15.80 1.52
CA ILE A 148 16.51 15.48 0.24
C ILE A 148 17.39 15.93 -0.92
N ARG A 149 17.97 17.15 -0.84
CA ARG A 149 18.88 17.67 -1.86
C ARG A 149 20.11 16.78 -2.01
N HIS A 150 20.77 16.44 -0.91
CA HIS A 150 21.97 15.61 -0.94
C HIS A 150 21.71 14.24 -1.59
N LYS A 151 20.62 13.57 -1.21
CA LYS A 151 20.24 12.26 -1.79
C LYS A 151 19.85 12.38 -3.26
N THR A 152 19.16 13.45 -3.64
CA THR A 152 18.82 13.70 -5.05
C THR A 152 20.08 13.88 -5.89
N GLU A 153 21.02 14.71 -5.44
CA GLU A 153 22.29 14.93 -6.12
C GLU A 153 23.12 13.64 -6.22
N LEU A 154 23.17 12.84 -5.14
CA LEU A 154 23.86 11.55 -5.16
C LEU A 154 23.22 10.59 -6.16
N ALA A 155 21.88 10.51 -6.22
CA ALA A 155 21.18 9.66 -7.19
C ALA A 155 21.48 10.07 -8.63
N VAL A 156 21.46 11.38 -8.93
CA VAL A 156 21.81 11.90 -10.26
C VAL A 156 23.27 11.57 -10.61
N ARG A 157 24.21 11.73 -9.67
CA ARG A 157 25.60 11.33 -9.88
C ARG A 157 25.72 9.85 -10.20
N LYS A 158 25.06 8.98 -9.45
CA LYS A 158 25.05 7.53 -9.66
C LYS A 158 24.45 7.11 -10.99
N ILE A 159 23.34 7.74 -11.40
CA ILE A 159 22.76 7.56 -12.74
C ILE A 159 23.77 7.93 -13.82
N LYS A 160 24.47 9.06 -13.66
CA LYS A 160 25.49 9.51 -14.63
C LYS A 160 26.67 8.55 -14.71
N GLU A 161 27.17 8.07 -13.57
CA GLU A 161 28.26 7.08 -13.48
C GLU A 161 27.89 5.78 -14.24
N ASP A 162 26.69 5.24 -14.01
CA ASP A 162 26.23 4.03 -14.70
C ASP A 162 26.01 4.27 -16.21
N ALA A 163 25.44 5.42 -16.57
CA ALA A 163 25.13 5.77 -17.95
C ALA A 163 26.39 5.85 -18.83
N GLN A 164 27.53 6.28 -18.27
CA GLN A 164 28.81 6.37 -18.97
C GLN A 164 29.43 4.99 -19.29
N ASN A 165 29.03 3.94 -18.56
CA ASN A 165 29.64 2.61 -18.70
C ASN A 165 28.79 1.64 -19.53
N SER A 166 27.47 1.61 -19.32
CA SER A 166 26.59 0.60 -19.94
C SER A 166 25.12 1.02 -20.06
N GLY A 167 24.81 2.29 -19.85
CA GLY A 167 23.44 2.75 -19.62
C GLY A 167 23.04 2.61 -18.15
N ALA A 168 22.06 3.41 -17.73
CA ALA A 168 21.62 3.49 -16.33
C ALA A 168 20.18 3.03 -16.16
N ASP A 169 19.93 2.19 -15.16
CA ASP A 169 18.58 1.93 -14.67
C ASP A 169 18.15 3.07 -13.74
N VAL A 170 17.45 4.06 -14.31
CA VAL A 170 16.95 5.20 -13.53
C VAL A 170 15.90 4.80 -12.49
N PHE A 171 15.10 3.75 -12.76
CA PHE A 171 14.07 3.29 -11.83
C PHE A 171 14.70 2.72 -10.56
N LYS A 172 15.79 1.94 -10.71
CA LYS A 172 16.62 1.48 -9.58
C LYS A 172 17.08 2.67 -8.73
N TRP A 173 17.75 3.65 -9.33
CA TRP A 173 18.33 4.76 -8.57
C TRP A 173 17.28 5.65 -7.90
N TRP A 174 16.13 5.89 -8.55
CA TRP A 174 15.02 6.58 -7.91
C TRP A 174 14.38 5.79 -6.78
N THR A 175 14.31 4.47 -6.90
CA THR A 175 13.82 3.59 -5.82
C THR A 175 14.75 3.65 -4.61
N LEU A 176 16.07 3.52 -4.81
CA LEU A 176 17.05 3.61 -3.72
C LEU A 176 17.01 4.98 -3.05
N MET A 177 16.96 6.07 -3.84
CA MET A 177 16.88 7.43 -3.33
C MET A 177 15.61 7.68 -2.52
N ALA A 178 14.44 7.37 -3.09
CA ALA A 178 13.16 7.61 -2.42
C ALA A 178 13.04 6.80 -1.12
N THR A 179 13.52 5.55 -1.13
CA THR A 179 13.59 4.69 0.05
C THR A 179 14.46 5.28 1.13
N ASP A 180 15.68 5.71 0.79
CA ASP A 180 16.60 6.28 1.77
C ASP A 180 16.13 7.64 2.31
N VAL A 181 15.47 8.46 1.49
CA VAL A 181 14.84 9.70 1.97
C VAL A 181 13.78 9.38 3.00
N ILE A 182 12.81 8.52 2.68
CA ILE A 182 11.71 8.24 3.61
C ILE A 182 12.15 7.44 4.83
N ALA A 183 13.20 6.62 4.71
CA ALA A 183 13.86 5.96 5.84
C ALA A 183 14.43 6.99 6.82
N GLU A 184 15.18 7.97 6.32
CA GLU A 184 15.77 8.99 7.19
C GLU A 184 14.71 9.89 7.83
N LEU A 185 13.66 10.24 7.09
CA LEU A 185 12.54 11.02 7.62
C LEU A 185 11.75 10.23 8.67
N SER A 186 11.52 8.93 8.49
CA SER A 186 10.64 8.14 9.36
C SER A 186 11.39 7.50 10.54
N PHE A 187 12.60 6.99 10.30
CA PHE A 187 13.40 6.26 11.28
C PHE A 187 14.47 7.14 11.92
N GLY A 188 14.86 8.24 11.27
CA GLY A 188 15.96 9.09 11.73
C GLY A 188 17.35 8.60 11.32
N GLU A 189 17.41 7.57 10.48
CA GLU A 189 18.65 7.02 9.95
C GLU A 189 18.47 6.57 8.50
N SER A 190 19.51 6.76 7.69
CA SER A 190 19.55 6.26 6.32
C SER A 190 19.82 4.76 6.31
N PHE A 191 19.16 4.00 5.42
CA PHE A 191 19.52 2.60 5.17
C PHE A 191 20.77 2.44 4.31
N ARG A 192 21.28 3.57 3.81
CA ARG A 192 22.46 3.68 2.98
C ARG A 192 22.36 2.91 1.66
N MET A 193 21.14 2.67 1.21
CA MET A 193 20.84 1.92 0.00
C MET A 193 21.34 2.64 -1.24
N LEU A 194 21.24 3.97 -1.24
CA LEU A 194 21.67 4.83 -2.32
C LEU A 194 23.20 4.87 -2.44
N GLU A 195 23.92 4.98 -1.34
CA GLU A 195 25.38 4.95 -1.34
C GLU A 195 25.91 3.59 -1.78
N LEU A 196 25.29 2.50 -1.33
CA LEU A 196 25.70 1.13 -1.64
C LEU A 196 25.21 0.65 -3.01
N GLY A 197 24.19 1.29 -3.59
CA GLY A 197 23.58 0.87 -4.84
C GLY A 197 22.80 -0.45 -4.76
N GLN A 198 22.42 -0.88 -3.54
CA GLN A 198 21.82 -2.18 -3.24
C GLN A 198 20.68 -2.07 -2.22
N GLN A 199 19.71 -2.98 -2.31
CA GLN A 199 18.62 -3.07 -1.35
C GLN A 199 19.05 -3.73 -0.04
N THR A 200 18.39 -3.37 1.06
CA THR A 200 18.59 -4.02 2.36
C THR A 200 17.61 -5.17 2.57
N PRO A 201 17.94 -6.16 3.43
CA PRO A 201 17.01 -7.21 3.82
C PRO A 201 15.69 -6.70 4.41
N TYR A 202 15.68 -5.47 4.93
CA TYR A 202 14.48 -4.84 5.44
C TYR A 202 13.49 -4.46 4.33
N ILE A 203 13.97 -3.98 3.18
CA ILE A 203 13.11 -3.70 2.02
C ILE A 203 12.54 -4.99 1.43
N ASP A 204 13.31 -6.08 1.40
CA ASP A 204 12.80 -7.39 1.02
C ASP A 204 11.65 -7.83 1.93
N ALA A 205 11.77 -7.58 3.24
CA ALA A 205 10.70 -7.87 4.20
C ALA A 205 9.45 -7.00 3.94
N ILE A 206 9.62 -5.71 3.67
CA ILE A 206 8.52 -4.80 3.31
C ILE A 206 7.78 -5.29 2.05
N GLN A 207 8.50 -5.63 0.99
CA GLN A 207 7.89 -6.14 -0.24
C GLN A 207 7.13 -7.45 -0.01
N ALA A 208 7.68 -8.35 0.80
CA ALA A 208 7.00 -9.58 1.20
C ALA A 208 5.73 -9.30 2.02
N THR A 209 5.76 -8.33 2.95
CA THR A 209 4.58 -7.88 3.70
C THR A 209 3.51 -7.28 2.81
N LEU A 210 3.87 -6.54 1.76
CA LEU A 210 2.91 -6.01 0.78
C LEU A 210 2.22 -7.12 0.00
N MET A 211 3.00 -8.12 -0.47
CA MET A 211 2.45 -9.28 -1.14
C MET A 211 1.50 -10.05 -0.21
N LEU A 212 1.89 -10.24 1.05
CA LEU A 212 1.07 -10.94 2.04
C LEU A 212 -0.22 -10.18 2.35
N SER A 213 -0.14 -8.85 2.45
CA SER A 213 -1.30 -7.98 2.61
C SER A 213 -2.28 -8.12 1.45
N GLY A 214 -1.77 -8.14 0.21
CA GLY A 214 -2.59 -8.43 -0.98
C GLY A 214 -3.29 -9.79 -0.89
N ILE A 215 -2.58 -10.85 -0.47
CA ILE A 215 -3.17 -12.19 -0.29
C ILE A 215 -4.25 -12.17 0.79
N ARG A 216 -4.02 -11.52 1.93
CA ARG A 216 -5.02 -11.45 3.03
C ARG A 216 -6.27 -10.68 2.62
N SER A 217 -6.09 -9.53 1.98
CA SER A 217 -7.19 -8.66 1.56
C SER A 217 -7.98 -9.23 0.39
N GLU A 218 -7.31 -9.87 -0.58
CA GLU A 218 -7.95 -10.35 -1.80
C GLU A 218 -8.38 -11.82 -1.70
N LEU A 219 -7.61 -12.65 -1.00
CA LEU A 219 -7.75 -14.10 -0.91
C LEU A 219 -7.81 -14.55 0.56
N SER A 220 -8.68 -13.93 1.35
CA SER A 220 -8.80 -14.19 2.80
C SER A 220 -9.03 -15.67 3.16
N TRP A 221 -9.64 -16.46 2.26
CA TRP A 221 -9.83 -17.90 2.44
C TRP A 221 -8.56 -18.73 2.15
N VAL A 222 -7.62 -18.21 1.35
CA VAL A 222 -6.34 -18.87 1.02
C VAL A 222 -5.33 -18.68 2.15
N TYR A 223 -5.33 -17.51 2.78
CA TYR A 223 -4.33 -17.17 3.80
C TYR A 223 -4.24 -18.22 4.95
N PRO A 224 -5.34 -18.69 5.57
CA PRO A 224 -5.28 -19.76 6.58
C PRO A 224 -4.65 -21.04 6.05
N ILE A 225 -4.90 -21.40 4.79
CA ILE A 225 -4.33 -22.60 4.14
C ILE A 225 -2.81 -22.47 4.05
N LEU A 226 -2.32 -21.28 3.68
CA LEU A 226 -0.87 -21.02 3.57
C LEU A 226 -0.14 -21.21 4.91
N GLN A 227 -0.80 -20.94 6.04
CA GLN A 227 -0.19 -21.10 7.37
C GLN A 227 0.10 -22.57 7.73
N TYR A 228 -0.66 -23.53 7.17
CA TYR A 228 -0.47 -24.97 7.41
C TYR A 228 0.57 -25.62 6.50
N LEU A 229 1.00 -24.95 5.43
CA LEU A 229 1.94 -25.53 4.48
C LEU A 229 3.37 -25.57 5.06
N PRO A 230 4.10 -26.71 4.97
CA PRO A 230 5.41 -26.89 5.61
C PRO A 230 6.58 -26.26 4.84
N PHE A 231 6.34 -25.30 3.93
CA PHE A 231 7.40 -24.71 3.10
C PHE A 231 8.16 -23.61 3.84
N GLN A 232 9.48 -23.76 4.00
CA GLN A 232 10.31 -22.82 4.77
C GLN A 232 10.33 -21.40 4.18
N ARG A 233 10.34 -21.28 2.85
CA ARG A 233 10.26 -19.97 2.17
C ARG A 233 8.95 -19.25 2.48
N LEU A 234 7.84 -19.98 2.50
CA LEU A 234 6.53 -19.45 2.84
C LEU A 234 6.48 -19.01 4.30
N LYS A 235 7.02 -19.82 5.23
CA LYS A 235 7.13 -19.43 6.65
C LYS A 235 7.96 -18.16 6.85
N LYS A 236 9.01 -17.94 6.05
CA LYS A 236 9.78 -16.69 6.09
C LYS A 236 8.93 -15.49 5.67
N VAL A 237 8.17 -15.61 4.57
CA VAL A 237 7.25 -14.56 4.09
C VAL A 237 6.14 -14.28 5.10
N LEU A 238 5.57 -15.32 5.72
CA LEU A 238 4.53 -15.18 6.74
C LEU A 238 5.02 -14.45 8.01
N LYS A 239 6.33 -14.41 8.26
CA LYS A 239 6.96 -13.69 9.37
C LYS A 239 7.46 -12.30 9.00
N SER A 240 7.34 -11.88 7.73
CA SER A 240 7.83 -10.57 7.30
C SER A 240 7.18 -9.42 8.05
N ASP A 241 5.91 -9.56 8.44
CA ASP A 241 5.20 -8.56 9.23
C ASP A 241 5.87 -8.31 10.59
N ASP A 242 6.40 -9.35 11.24
CA ASP A 242 7.13 -9.22 12.51
C ASP A 242 8.44 -8.48 12.30
N ILE A 243 9.19 -8.82 11.24
CA ILE A 243 10.43 -8.11 10.87
C ILE A 243 10.15 -6.62 10.63
N VAL A 244 9.09 -6.30 9.89
CA VAL A 244 8.72 -4.91 9.59
C VAL A 244 8.37 -4.13 10.86
N TYR A 245 7.60 -4.75 11.75
CA TYR A 245 7.15 -4.14 13.00
C TYR A 245 8.28 -3.98 14.03
N ASP A 246 9.13 -5.00 14.17
CA ASP A 246 10.29 -4.99 15.05
C ASP A 246 11.28 -3.91 14.62
N TYR A 247 11.52 -3.74 13.32
CA TYR A 247 12.36 -2.66 12.83
C TYR A 247 11.76 -1.28 13.11
N GLY A 248 10.44 -1.16 13.19
CA GLY A 248 9.74 0.05 13.65
C GLY A 248 10.21 0.53 15.04
N THR A 249 10.79 -0.34 15.87
CA THR A 249 11.38 0.07 17.16
C THR A 249 12.54 1.05 17.01
N VAL A 250 13.23 1.05 15.86
CA VAL A 250 14.27 2.05 15.55
C VAL A 250 13.67 3.44 15.47
N ALA A 251 12.54 3.60 14.78
CA ALA A 251 11.82 4.88 14.68
C ALA A 251 11.37 5.37 16.07
N VAL A 252 10.86 4.46 16.89
CA VAL A 252 10.48 4.74 18.29
C VAL A 252 11.68 5.20 19.11
N ARG A 253 12.77 4.42 19.09
CA ARG A 253 14.00 4.72 19.84
C ARG A 253 14.55 6.08 19.46
N ASN A 254 14.66 6.36 18.16
CA ASN A 254 15.20 7.62 17.68
C ASN A 254 14.25 8.80 17.99
N MET A 255 12.93 8.59 17.96
CA MET A 255 11.94 9.58 18.42
C MET A 255 12.10 9.88 19.92
N GLN A 256 12.26 8.86 20.77
CA GLN A 256 12.39 9.03 22.22
C GLN A 256 13.72 9.70 22.61
N ASN A 257 14.80 9.34 21.93
CA ASN A 257 16.14 9.93 22.15
C ASN A 257 16.21 11.40 21.70
N ALA A 258 15.25 11.88 20.91
CA ALA A 258 15.18 13.23 20.39
C ALA A 258 14.95 14.30 21.49
N GLY A 259 14.42 13.89 22.66
CA GLY A 259 13.98 14.79 23.73
C GLY A 259 12.71 15.58 23.37
N ALA A 260 12.15 16.31 24.35
CA ALA A 260 10.90 17.10 24.22
C ALA A 260 11.02 18.38 23.35
N GLY A 261 11.98 18.42 22.42
CA GLY A 261 12.17 19.54 21.49
C GLY A 261 11.69 19.18 20.08
N LEU A 262 11.59 20.19 19.20
CA LEU A 262 11.41 20.05 17.74
C LEU A 262 12.65 19.41 17.06
N SER A 263 13.20 18.39 17.68
CA SER A 263 14.41 17.72 17.26
C SER A 263 14.18 17.04 15.92
N LYS A 264 15.17 17.19 15.02
CA LYS A 264 15.23 16.61 13.68
C LYS A 264 15.39 15.08 13.67
N ALA A 265 15.12 14.41 14.78
CA ALA A 265 15.35 12.98 14.90
C ALA A 265 14.52 12.18 13.89
N ASN A 266 13.23 12.48 13.71
CA ASN A 266 12.38 11.93 12.65
C ASN A 266 11.05 12.71 12.58
N LEU A 267 10.15 12.34 11.67
CA LEU A 267 8.81 12.92 11.56
C LEU A 267 7.97 12.71 12.82
N PHE A 268 8.20 11.61 13.55
CA PHE A 268 7.42 11.24 14.73
C PHE A 268 7.74 12.11 15.96
N SER A 269 8.94 12.68 16.07
CA SER A 269 9.26 13.64 17.15
C SER A 269 8.34 14.88 17.10
N GLN A 270 8.07 15.38 15.89
CA GLN A 270 7.13 16.50 15.70
C GLN A 270 5.67 16.09 15.97
N MET A 271 5.30 14.85 15.64
CA MET A 271 3.97 14.32 15.97
C MET A 271 3.78 14.15 17.48
N LEU A 272 4.82 13.71 18.19
CA LEU A 272 4.79 13.57 19.65
C LEU A 272 4.62 14.95 20.31
N ALA A 273 5.38 15.96 19.88
CA ALA A 273 5.22 17.33 20.36
C ALA A 273 3.82 17.90 20.08
N GLU A 274 3.22 17.57 18.93
CA GLU A 274 1.85 17.95 18.59
C GLU A 274 0.81 17.21 19.45
N ALA A 275 1.05 15.94 19.77
CA ALA A 275 0.20 15.13 20.63
C ALA A 275 0.20 15.65 22.09
N GLU A 276 1.38 15.96 22.64
CA GLU A 276 1.51 16.56 23.98
C GLU A 276 0.82 17.92 24.10
N GLY A 277 0.75 18.68 23.01
CA GLY A 277 0.01 19.95 22.94
C GLY A 277 -1.52 19.79 22.86
N GLN A 278 -2.05 18.57 22.71
CA GLN A 278 -3.48 18.30 22.58
C GLN A 278 -3.95 17.34 23.68
N GLU A 279 -4.79 17.82 24.62
CA GLU A 279 -5.28 17.05 25.79
C GLU A 279 -5.93 15.68 25.47
N LYS A 280 -6.32 15.42 24.22
CA LYS A 280 -7.10 14.24 23.80
C LYS A 280 -6.45 13.40 22.70
N THR A 281 -5.15 13.57 22.41
CA THR A 281 -4.51 12.80 21.34
C THR A 281 -3.18 12.26 21.82
N SER A 282 -3.08 10.94 21.98
CA SER A 282 -1.82 10.26 22.31
C SER A 282 -1.26 9.54 21.09
N LEU A 283 0.06 9.60 20.93
CA LEU A 283 0.80 8.81 19.95
C LEU A 283 1.44 7.64 20.69
N SER A 284 0.92 6.43 20.49
CA SER A 284 1.48 5.24 21.14
C SER A 284 2.72 4.75 20.40
N THR A 285 3.54 3.95 21.08
CA THR A 285 4.68 3.27 20.45
C THR A 285 4.24 2.38 19.29
N SER A 286 3.14 1.64 19.43
CA SER A 286 2.59 0.79 18.37
C SER A 286 2.14 1.61 17.15
N SER A 287 1.58 2.81 17.39
CA SER A 287 1.25 3.75 16.32
C SER A 287 2.49 4.11 15.52
N VAL A 288 3.58 4.49 16.18
CA VAL A 288 4.83 4.90 15.51
C VAL A 288 5.40 3.74 14.69
N GLN A 289 5.41 2.52 15.23
CA GLN A 289 5.90 1.34 14.50
C GLN A 289 5.07 1.07 13.24
N ALA A 290 3.74 1.12 13.35
CA ALA A 290 2.84 0.90 12.22
C ALA A 290 3.00 2.00 11.15
N GLU A 291 3.09 3.26 11.57
CA GLU A 291 3.25 4.38 10.65
C GLU A 291 4.63 4.38 9.98
N ALA A 292 5.70 4.00 10.68
CA ALA A 292 7.05 3.97 10.11
C ALA A 292 7.14 2.97 8.94
N GLY A 293 6.55 1.77 9.10
CA GLY A 293 6.44 0.80 8.02
C GLY A 293 5.58 1.29 6.85
N ASN A 294 4.43 1.91 7.16
CA ASN A 294 3.54 2.46 6.14
C ASN A 294 4.17 3.60 5.33
N LEU A 295 4.93 4.48 5.98
CA LEU A 295 5.59 5.60 5.31
C LEU A 295 6.62 5.12 4.30
N ILE A 296 7.41 4.08 4.61
CA ILE A 296 8.35 3.53 3.63
C ILE A 296 7.62 3.03 2.40
N VAL A 297 6.62 2.18 2.57
CA VAL A 297 5.83 1.63 1.46
C VAL A 297 5.23 2.73 0.60
N ALA A 298 4.58 3.71 1.25
CA ALA A 298 3.86 4.75 0.53
C ALA A 298 4.81 5.74 -0.15
N GLY A 299 5.97 6.03 0.46
CA GLY A 299 6.90 7.06 0.02
C GLY A 299 7.96 6.59 -0.97
N SER A 300 8.39 5.33 -0.94
CA SER A 300 9.43 4.81 -1.84
C SER A 300 8.92 4.65 -3.26
N ASP A 301 7.96 3.74 -3.46
CA ASP A 301 7.61 3.22 -4.78
C ASP A 301 6.84 4.26 -5.58
N THR A 302 5.91 4.98 -4.95
CA THR A 302 5.12 6.03 -5.63
C THR A 302 6.01 7.14 -6.17
N THR A 303 6.98 7.61 -5.38
CA THR A 303 7.94 8.64 -5.77
C THR A 303 8.85 8.13 -6.88
N ALA A 304 9.40 6.91 -6.74
CA ALA A 304 10.32 6.33 -7.71
C ALA A 304 9.65 6.12 -9.09
N VAL A 305 8.43 5.57 -9.10
CA VAL A 305 7.62 5.40 -10.31
C VAL A 305 7.32 6.76 -10.94
N THR A 306 6.87 7.74 -10.13
CA THR A 306 6.54 9.08 -10.63
C THR A 306 7.74 9.76 -11.26
N LEU A 307 8.89 9.78 -10.61
CA LEU A 307 10.12 10.37 -11.15
C LEU A 307 10.58 9.68 -12.43
N THR A 308 10.49 8.35 -12.47
CA THR A 308 10.86 7.56 -13.65
C THR A 308 10.02 7.94 -14.86
N TYR A 309 8.68 7.93 -14.71
CA TYR A 309 7.80 8.24 -15.83
C TYR A 309 7.77 9.73 -16.16
N MET A 310 7.98 10.61 -15.19
CA MET A 310 8.16 12.05 -15.43
C MET A 310 9.38 12.31 -16.31
N ILE A 311 10.55 11.75 -15.94
CA ILE A 311 11.78 11.91 -16.73
C ILE A 311 11.62 11.27 -18.10
N TRP A 312 11.03 10.08 -18.18
CA TRP A 312 10.72 9.45 -19.46
C TRP A 312 9.83 10.34 -20.34
N ALA A 313 8.77 10.94 -19.77
CA ALA A 313 7.85 11.80 -20.51
C ALA A 313 8.53 13.08 -21.03
N VAL A 314 9.44 13.67 -20.24
CA VAL A 314 10.26 14.82 -20.65
C VAL A 314 11.23 14.43 -21.77
N LEU A 315 12.00 13.35 -21.58
CA LEU A 315 13.00 12.90 -22.58
C LEU A 315 12.37 12.41 -23.89
N LYS A 316 11.11 11.96 -23.86
CA LYS A 316 10.35 11.61 -25.08
C LYS A 316 9.88 12.84 -25.86
N GLN A 317 9.97 14.04 -25.29
CA GLN A 317 9.51 15.29 -25.88
C GLN A 317 10.67 16.31 -25.92
N PRO A 318 11.50 16.31 -26.97
CA PRO A 318 12.71 17.14 -27.02
C PRO A 318 12.48 18.64 -26.82
N GLN A 319 11.35 19.18 -27.30
CA GLN A 319 10.98 20.58 -27.08
C GLN A 319 10.77 20.90 -25.59
N LEU A 320 10.01 20.04 -24.88
CA LEU A 320 9.78 20.17 -23.45
C LEU A 320 11.08 20.07 -22.64
N GLN A 321 12.01 19.18 -23.07
CA GLN A 321 13.32 19.10 -22.44
C GLN A 321 14.09 20.41 -22.55
N ILE A 322 14.17 20.98 -23.76
CA ILE A 322 14.88 22.24 -24.00
C ILE A 322 14.28 23.39 -23.16
N GLU A 323 12.95 23.48 -23.09
CA GLU A 323 12.26 24.51 -22.30
C GLU A 323 12.51 24.39 -20.79
N LEU A 324 12.68 23.17 -20.26
CA LEU A 324 12.96 22.95 -18.85
C LEU A 324 14.44 23.14 -18.47
N GLU A 325 15.35 22.98 -19.44
CA GLU A 325 16.80 23.13 -19.24
C GLU A 325 17.33 24.54 -19.52
N SER A 326 16.56 25.39 -20.22
CA SER A 326 16.87 26.80 -20.49
C SER A 326 16.63 27.71 -19.29
#